data_AF-A0A833Z231-F1
#
_entry.id   AF-A0A833Z231-F1
#
_cell.length_a   1.000
_cell.length_b   1.000
_cell.length_c   1.000
_cell.angle_alpha   90.00
_cell.angle_beta   90.00
_cell.angle_gamma   90.00
#
_symmetry.space_group_name_H-M   'P 1'
#
loop_
_entity.id
_entity.type
_entity.pdbx_description
1 polymer ?
#
loop_
_entity_poly.entity_id
_entity_poly.type
_entity_poly.pdbx_seq_one_letter_code
_entity_poly.pdbx_strand_id
1 'polypeptide(L)'
;MYPGMKARIERELLAMRPFQSSFQVRLASNPVLDAWYGARDWALDHLDDDSVWVTRKEYEEKGGEYLKEHSASNIYVPIHLPKQASRSTEAQASGKGSGASGGGAGEQA
;
A
#
# COMPACT_ATOMS: atom_id res chain seq x y z
N MET A 1 4.28 19.51 13.96
CA MET A 1 4.63 20.14 12.66
C MET A 1 5.99 20.79 12.78
N TYR A 2 6.86 20.62 11.77
CA TYR A 2 8.21 21.15 11.82
C TYR A 2 8.22 22.64 11.43
N PRO A 3 8.70 23.55 12.29
CA PRO A 3 8.83 24.96 11.96
C PRO A 3 9.72 25.17 10.73
N GLY A 4 9.39 26.16 9.89
CA GLY A 4 10.20 26.52 8.71
C GLY A 4 10.07 25.59 7.50
N MET A 5 9.30 24.50 7.58
CA MET A 5 9.11 23.58 6.45
C MET A 5 8.52 24.27 5.20
N LYS A 6 7.51 25.12 5.39
CA LYS A 6 6.90 25.91 4.30
C LYS A 6 7.94 26.79 3.58
N ALA A 7 8.70 27.57 4.33
CA ALA A 7 9.73 28.47 3.80
C ALA A 7 10.85 27.70 3.08
N ARG A 8 11.24 26.54 3.62
CA ARG A 8 12.22 25.66 2.95
C ARG A 8 11.69 25.17 1.61
N ILE A 9 10.46 24.65 1.55
CA ILE A 9 9.86 24.17 0.30
C ILE A 9 9.72 25.31 -0.71
N GLU A 10 9.33 26.51 -0.28
CA GLU A 10 9.26 27.69 -1.15
C GLU A 10 10.62 28.02 -1.77
N ARG A 11 11.71 28.05 -0.97
CA ARG A 11 13.06 28.32 -1.46
C ARG A 11 13.54 27.27 -2.47
N GLU A 12 13.35 25.99 -2.17
CA GLU A 12 13.80 24.89 -3.05
C GLU A 12 12.99 24.84 -4.36
N LEU A 13 11.67 25.02 -4.29
CA LEU A 13 10.83 25.09 -5.49
C LEU A 13 11.19 26.29 -6.37
N LEU A 14 11.45 27.45 -5.78
CA LEU A 14 11.90 28.62 -6.56
C LEU A 14 13.20 28.35 -7.31
N ALA A 15 14.16 27.65 -6.69
CA ALA A 15 15.45 27.34 -7.30
C ALA A 15 15.36 26.35 -8.47
N MET A 16 14.39 25.44 -8.45
CA MET A 16 14.19 24.44 -9.52
C MET A 16 13.26 24.94 -10.63
N ARG A 17 12.39 25.91 -10.34
CA ARG A 17 11.39 26.37 -11.30
C ARG A 17 11.98 27.34 -12.32
N PRO A 18 11.40 27.42 -13.53
CA PRO A 18 11.80 28.41 -14.52
C PRO A 18 11.72 29.84 -13.99
N PHE A 19 12.62 30.68 -14.48
CA PHE A 19 12.68 32.11 -14.15
C PHE A 19 11.33 32.79 -14.43
N GLN A 20 10.89 33.64 -13.51
CA GLN A 20 9.59 34.34 -13.52
C GLN A 20 8.33 33.46 -13.45
N SER A 21 8.45 32.15 -13.20
CA SER A 21 7.25 31.35 -12.96
C SER A 21 6.62 31.69 -11.60
N SER A 22 5.31 31.92 -11.59
CA SER A 22 4.55 32.15 -10.35
C SER A 22 4.20 30.82 -9.69
N PHE A 23 4.33 30.76 -8.37
CA PHE A 23 3.86 29.62 -7.57
C PHE A 23 3.58 30.05 -6.13
N GLN A 24 2.79 29.24 -5.41
CA GLN A 24 2.44 29.48 -4.02
C GLN A 24 2.45 28.15 -3.27
N VAL A 25 3.13 28.09 -2.13
CA VAL A 25 3.03 26.95 -1.21
C VAL A 25 1.94 27.25 -0.19
N ARG A 26 0.96 26.36 -0.09
CA ARG A 26 -0.14 26.45 0.87
C ARG A 26 0.01 25.38 1.93
N LEU A 27 -0.14 25.80 3.18
CA LEU A 27 -0.22 24.90 4.32
C LEU A 27 -1.68 24.86 4.77
N ALA A 28 -2.20 23.67 5.01
CA ALA A 28 -3.54 23.48 5.53
C ALA A 28 -3.63 24.01 6.98
N SER A 29 -4.83 24.39 7.43
CA SER A 29 -5.03 24.98 8.75
C SER A 29 -4.75 23.98 9.87
N ASN A 30 -5.14 22.72 9.69
CA ASN A 30 -4.82 21.63 10.60
C ASN A 30 -4.33 20.40 9.83
N PRO A 31 -3.05 20.36 9.43
CA PRO A 31 -2.53 19.31 8.56
C PRO A 31 -2.60 17.88 9.13
N VAL A 32 -2.86 17.72 10.44
CA VAL A 32 -3.01 16.41 11.08
C VAL A 32 -4.45 15.89 10.94
N LEU A 33 -5.45 16.78 11.00
CA LEU A 33 -6.87 16.39 10.99
C LEU A 33 -7.57 16.70 9.68
N ASP A 34 -7.02 17.57 8.84
CA ASP A 34 -7.65 18.02 7.59
C ASP A 34 -7.91 16.85 6.62
N ALA A 35 -7.09 15.80 6.66
CA ALA A 35 -7.35 14.58 5.89
C ALA A 35 -8.65 13.88 6.32
N TRP A 36 -8.90 13.79 7.62
CA TRP A 36 -10.12 13.19 8.16
C TRP A 36 -11.33 14.10 7.98
N TYR A 37 -11.18 15.41 8.21
CA TYR A 37 -12.25 16.37 7.95
C TYR A 37 -12.65 16.38 6.48
N GLY A 38 -11.69 16.36 5.55
CA GLY A 38 -11.98 16.24 4.13
C GLY A 38 -12.72 14.95 3.78
N ALA A 39 -12.30 13.81 4.34
CA ALA A 39 -13.00 12.54 4.12
C ALA A 39 -14.42 12.52 4.70
N ARG A 40 -14.61 13.11 5.89
CA ARG A 40 -15.93 13.27 6.52
C ARG A 40 -16.85 14.12 5.65
N ASP A 41 -16.39 15.30 5.26
CA ASP A 41 -17.19 16.24 4.48
C ASP A 41 -17.53 15.64 3.11
N TRP A 42 -16.56 15.00 2.46
CA TRP A 42 -16.79 14.28 1.20
C TRP A 42 -17.79 13.13 1.36
N ALA A 43 -17.71 12.34 2.42
CA ALA A 43 -18.66 11.26 2.68
C ALA A 43 -20.08 11.78 2.91
N LEU A 44 -20.23 12.90 3.61
CA LEU A 44 -21.53 13.56 3.85
C LEU A 44 -22.12 14.12 2.56
N ASP A 45 -21.29 14.72 1.70
CA ASP A 45 -21.71 15.28 0.42
C ASP A 45 -22.16 14.22 -0.60
N HIS A 46 -21.67 12.97 -0.46
CA HIS A 46 -21.91 11.88 -1.41
C HIS A 46 -22.73 10.72 -0.82
N LEU A 47 -23.47 10.94 0.27
CA LEU A 47 -24.25 9.88 0.94
C LEU A 47 -25.20 9.14 -0.02
N ASP A 48 -25.83 9.88 -0.93
CA ASP A 48 -26.81 9.34 -1.88
C ASP A 48 -26.18 9.00 -3.26
N ASP A 49 -24.85 9.05 -3.37
CA ASP A 49 -24.13 8.79 -4.62
C ASP A 49 -23.64 7.34 -4.72
N ASP A 50 -24.47 6.49 -5.34
CA ASP A 50 -24.13 5.10 -5.62
C ASP A 50 -22.90 4.93 -6.53
N SER A 51 -22.42 5.98 -7.21
CA SER A 51 -21.22 5.91 -8.05
C SER A 51 -19.91 5.92 -7.25
N VAL A 52 -19.99 6.20 -5.95
CA VAL A 52 -18.84 6.40 -5.08
C VAL A 52 -18.62 5.21 -4.14
N TRP A 53 -19.71 4.61 -3.66
CA TRP A 53 -19.67 3.53 -2.67
C TRP A 53 -19.62 2.15 -3.32
N VAL A 54 -18.74 1.26 -2.84
CA VAL A 54 -18.75 -0.15 -3.24
C VAL A 54 -19.72 -0.91 -2.35
N THR A 55 -20.77 -1.47 -2.97
CA THR A 55 -21.72 -2.32 -2.25
C THR A 55 -21.10 -3.68 -1.96
N ARG A 56 -21.64 -4.38 -0.95
CA ARG A 56 -21.20 -5.75 -0.63
C ARG A 56 -21.29 -6.70 -1.83
N LYS A 57 -22.37 -6.60 -2.60
CA LYS A 57 -22.57 -7.42 -3.81
C LYS A 57 -21.48 -7.16 -4.84
N GLU A 58 -21.15 -5.90 -5.10
CA GLU A 58 -20.08 -5.54 -6.04
C GLU A 58 -18.71 -6.04 -5.57
N TYR A 59 -18.43 -6.00 -4.27
CA TYR A 59 -17.20 -6.53 -3.70
C TYR A 59 -17.08 -8.05 -3.86
N GLU A 60 -18.18 -8.78 -3.63
CA GLU A 60 -18.23 -10.24 -3.81
C GLU A 60 -18.06 -10.66 -5.28
N GLU A 61 -18.57 -9.86 -6.23
CA GLU A 61 -18.47 -10.14 -7.67
C GLU A 61 -17.13 -9.71 -8.29
N LYS A 62 -16.60 -8.54 -7.90
CA LYS A 62 -15.42 -7.92 -8.53
C LYS A 62 -14.13 -8.13 -7.73
N GLY A 63 -14.23 -8.61 -6.50
CA GLY A 63 -13.11 -8.85 -5.60
C GLY A 63 -12.60 -7.59 -4.90
N GLY A 64 -11.65 -7.77 -3.97
CA GLY A 64 -11.11 -6.68 -3.15
C GLY A 64 -10.16 -5.72 -3.85
N GLU A 65 -9.78 -6.01 -5.10
CA GLU A 65 -8.96 -5.14 -5.93
C GLU A 65 -9.80 -4.10 -6.69
N TYR A 66 -11.12 -4.25 -6.68
CA TYR A 66 -12.02 -3.33 -7.35
C TYR A 66 -12.35 -2.11 -6.50
N LEU A 67 -12.18 -0.93 -7.09
CA LEU A 67 -12.56 0.36 -6.53
C LEU A 67 -13.35 1.15 -7.59
N LYS A 68 -14.32 1.96 -7.17
CA LYS A 68 -15.02 2.88 -8.09
C LYS A 68 -14.12 4.04 -8.46
N GLU A 69 -14.21 4.48 -9.71
CA GLU A 69 -13.44 5.60 -10.23
C GLU A 69 -14.15 6.91 -9.86
N HIS A 70 -13.45 7.76 -9.13
CA HIS A 70 -13.89 9.12 -8.82
C HIS A 70 -12.66 10.03 -8.66
N SER A 71 -12.87 11.34 -8.55
CA SER A 71 -11.82 12.37 -8.55
C SER A 71 -10.75 12.22 -7.44
N ALA A 72 -11.08 11.49 -6.36
CA ALA A 72 -10.20 11.21 -5.24
C ALA A 72 -9.71 9.75 -5.18
N SER A 73 -10.12 8.91 -6.14
CA SER A 73 -9.68 7.52 -6.27
C SER A 73 -8.40 7.42 -7.10
N ASN A 74 -7.70 6.30 -6.96
CA ASN A 74 -6.56 6.01 -7.82
C ASN A 74 -7.05 5.59 -9.21
N ILE A 75 -6.35 6.04 -10.26
CA ILE A 75 -6.61 5.60 -11.63
C ILE A 75 -6.17 4.15 -11.77
N TYR A 76 -7.01 3.32 -12.38
CA TYR A 76 -6.63 1.97 -12.75
C TYR A 76 -5.51 2.00 -13.80
N VAL A 77 -4.36 1.42 -13.46
CA VAL A 77 -3.23 1.27 -14.39
C VAL A 77 -3.01 -0.23 -14.61
N PRO A 78 -3.18 -0.74 -15.85
CA PRO A 78 -2.96 -2.16 -16.13
C PRO A 78 -1.47 -2.49 -15.93
N ILE A 79 -1.18 -3.26 -14.89
CA ILE A 79 0.18 -3.73 -14.62
C ILE A 79 0.38 -5.06 -15.35
N HIS A 80 1.25 -5.07 -16.35
CA HIS A 80 1.71 -6.31 -16.97
C HIS A 80 2.77 -6.96 -16.08
N LEU A 81 2.32 -7.74 -15.10
CA LEU A 81 3.24 -8.55 -14.32
C LEU A 81 3.63 -9.80 -15.14
N PRO A 82 4.93 -10.06 -15.37
CA PRO A 82 5.34 -11.34 -15.92
C PRO A 82 4.87 -12.44 -14.95
N LYS A 83 4.17 -13.44 -15.49
CA LYS A 83 3.63 -14.57 -14.74
C LYS A 83 4.74 -15.18 -13.88
N GLN A 84 4.73 -14.94 -12.56
CA GLN A 84 5.68 -15.58 -11.67
C GLN A 84 5.49 -17.09 -11.79
N ALA A 85 6.56 -17.78 -12.14
CA ALA A 85 6.59 -19.23 -12.11
C ALA A 85 6.20 -19.68 -10.69
N SER A 86 5.18 -20.53 -10.59
CA SER A 86 4.75 -21.12 -9.34
C SER A 86 5.97 -21.72 -8.65
N ARG A 87 6.34 -21.18 -7.49
CA ARG A 87 7.37 -21.75 -6.62
C ARG A 87 6.77 -22.96 -5.90
N SER A 88 6.38 -23.95 -6.68
CA SER A 88 5.99 -25.25 -6.18
C SER A 88 7.27 -26.08 -6.08
N THR A 89 7.48 -26.68 -4.91
CA THR A 89 8.45 -27.74 -4.60
C THR A 89 9.88 -27.31 -4.22
N GLU A 90 10.04 -26.83 -2.99
CA GLU A 90 11.26 -27.09 -2.19
C GLU A 90 10.86 -27.32 -0.72
N ALA A 91 10.11 -28.39 -0.49
CA ALA A 91 9.82 -28.91 0.85
C ALA A 91 9.86 -30.44 0.85
N GLN A 92 10.86 -31.04 0.19
CA GLN A 92 11.20 -32.46 0.38
C GLN A 92 12.70 -32.68 0.15
N ALA A 93 13.53 -32.23 1.09
CA ALA A 93 14.89 -32.74 1.27
C ALA A 93 15.44 -32.38 2.66
N SER A 94 14.85 -32.93 3.72
CA SER A 94 15.57 -33.01 5.00
C SER A 94 15.05 -34.21 5.79
N GLY A 95 15.84 -35.28 5.82
CA GLY A 95 15.46 -36.51 6.53
C GLY A 95 16.24 -37.75 6.11
N LYS A 96 17.57 -37.67 5.94
CA LYS A 96 18.42 -38.87 6.02
C LYS A 96 19.86 -38.51 6.36
N GLY A 97 20.23 -38.75 7.60
CA GLY A 97 21.58 -38.61 8.13
C GLY A 97 21.69 -39.35 9.46
N SER A 98 21.72 -40.68 9.41
CA SER A 98 22.02 -41.53 10.57
C SER A 98 23.53 -41.50 10.83
N GLY A 99 23.93 -40.89 11.94
CA GLY A 99 25.29 -40.97 12.48
C GLY A 99 25.49 -42.28 13.26
N ALA A 100 26.60 -42.96 12.97
CA ALA A 100 27.04 -44.16 13.65
C ALA A 100 28.09 -43.85 14.72
N SER A 101 27.85 -44.33 15.94
CA SER A 101 28.84 -44.68 16.99
C SER A 101 28.01 -45.21 18.17
N GLY A 102 28.16 -46.40 18.74
CA GLY A 102 29.28 -47.35 18.79
C GLY A 102 29.44 -47.76 20.26
N GLY A 103 29.14 -49.02 20.59
CA GLY A 103 29.63 -49.70 21.79
C GLY A 103 28.61 -50.19 22.83
N GLY A 104 28.60 -51.51 23.07
CA GLY A 104 28.52 -52.04 24.45
C GLY A 104 27.43 -53.04 24.83
N ALA A 105 27.63 -54.31 24.46
CA ALA A 105 27.52 -55.54 25.28
C ALA A 105 26.25 -55.94 26.09
N GLY A 106 25.81 -57.17 25.79
CA GLY A 106 25.24 -58.17 26.73
C GLY A 106 23.71 -58.37 26.63
N GLU A 107 23.11 -59.53 26.81
CA GLU A 107 23.51 -60.93 27.03
C GLU A 107 22.19 -61.72 27.23
N GLN A 108 22.08 -62.97 26.71
CA GLN A 108 21.11 -64.04 27.10
C GLN A 108 19.59 -63.78 26.83
N ALA A 109 18.74 -64.72 26.39
CA ALA A 109 18.76 -66.18 26.28
C ALA A 109 17.83 -66.63 25.13
#